data_AF-A0A7S3SZ39-F1
#
_entry.id   AF-A0A7S3SZ39-F1
#
_cell.length_a   1.000
_cell.length_b   1.000
_cell.length_c   1.000
_cell.angle_alpha   90.00
_cell.angle_beta   90.00
_cell.angle_gamma   90.00
#
_symmetry.space_group_name_H-M   'P 1'
#
loop_
_entity.id
_entity.type
_entity.pdbx_description
1 polymer ?
#
loop_
_entity_poly.entity_id
_entity_poly.type
_entity_poly.pdbx_seq_one_letter_code
_entity_poly.pdbx_strand_id
1 'polypeptide(L)'
;VINVGLPQESDDYVHRAGRTARAGRPGVVVSLITEQDVPRVHGIEDRLGQQLELLATKEQDVLKLLSKTTKARQKAELLLSEVGFEDKVQEHREARKAARPQLQKKRVVKKKASAKSASAASELQ
;
A
#
# COMPACT_ATOMS: atom_id res chain seq x y z
N VAL A 1 -6.31 -11.75 -3.55
CA VAL A 1 -5.87 -10.34 -3.36
C VAL A 1 -4.50 -10.24 -3.97
N ILE A 2 -4.19 -9.17 -4.72
CA ILE A 2 -2.86 -8.96 -5.30
C ILE A 2 -2.27 -7.69 -4.68
N ASN A 3 -1.14 -7.82 -3.98
CA ASN A 3 -0.36 -6.69 -3.51
C ASN A 3 0.65 -6.30 -4.60
N VAL A 4 0.45 -5.15 -5.24
CA VAL A 4 1.41 -4.60 -6.22
C VAL A 4 2.71 -4.13 -5.55
N GLY A 5 2.64 -3.80 -4.26
CA GLY A 5 3.80 -3.59 -3.39
C GLY A 5 3.41 -3.95 -1.96
N LEU A 6 4.40 -4.32 -1.16
CA LEU A 6 4.17 -4.74 0.21
C LEU A 6 3.83 -3.54 1.13
N PRO A 7 2.87 -3.71 2.07
CA PRO A 7 2.64 -2.73 3.12
C PRO A 7 3.91 -2.50 3.96
N GLN A 8 4.03 -1.30 4.54
CA GLN A 8 5.15 -0.96 5.41
C GLN A 8 5.06 -1.70 6.75
N GLU A 9 3.84 -1.78 7.31
CA GLU A 9 3.57 -2.45 8.58
C GLU A 9 2.96 -3.84 8.33
N SER A 10 3.36 -4.82 9.15
CA SER A 10 2.88 -6.20 9.05
C SER A 10 1.39 -6.34 9.36
N ASP A 11 0.85 -5.52 10.26
CA ASP A 11 -0.59 -5.53 10.59
C ASP A 11 -1.45 -5.12 9.39
N ASP A 12 -0.99 -4.15 8.59
CA ASP A 12 -1.67 -3.76 7.36
C ASP A 12 -1.69 -4.88 6.32
N TYR A 13 -0.66 -5.73 6.29
CA TYR A 13 -0.67 -6.93 5.46
C TYR A 13 -1.78 -7.88 5.89
N VAL A 14 -1.91 -8.15 7.18
CA VAL A 14 -2.96 -9.02 7.73
C VAL A 14 -4.35 -8.46 7.43
N HIS A 15 -4.55 -7.14 7.57
CA HIS A 15 -5.84 -6.52 7.24
C HIS A 15 -6.18 -6.56 5.74
N ARG A 16 -5.18 -6.45 4.86
CA ARG A 16 -5.36 -6.54 3.40
C ARG A 16 -5.61 -7.97 2.92
N ALA A 17 -4.86 -8.92 3.46
CA ALA A 17 -4.97 -10.34 3.16
C ALA A 17 -6.24 -10.94 3.78
N GLY A 18 -6.48 -10.59 5.04
CA GLY A 18 -7.61 -10.97 5.87
C GLY A 18 -8.87 -10.23 5.45
N ARG A 19 -9.46 -10.62 4.31
CA ARG A 19 -10.89 -10.37 4.10
C ARG A 19 -11.67 -11.24 5.09
N THR A 20 -11.91 -10.72 6.29
CA THR A 20 -12.65 -11.35 7.41
C THR A 20 -14.10 -11.71 7.10
N ALA A 21 -14.62 -11.36 5.91
CA ALA A 21 -15.97 -11.71 5.45
C ALA A 21 -16.04 -13.02 4.64
N ARG A 22 -14.95 -13.77 4.50
CA ARG A 22 -15.00 -15.09 3.84
C ARG A 22 -15.45 -16.13 4.86
N ALA A 23 -16.75 -16.46 4.88
CA ALA A 23 -17.33 -17.52 5.71
C ALA A 23 -16.72 -18.90 5.41
N GLY A 24 -15.47 -19.14 5.86
CA GLY A 24 -14.71 -20.36 5.65
C GLY A 24 -14.19 -20.62 4.23
N ARG A 25 -14.41 -19.70 3.27
CA ARG A 25 -13.98 -19.91 1.88
C ARG A 25 -12.48 -19.64 1.69
N PRO A 26 -11.74 -20.54 1.02
CA PRO A 26 -10.32 -20.32 0.74
C PRO A 26 -10.13 -19.10 -0.16
N GLY A 27 -8.99 -18.42 -0.01
CA GLY A 27 -8.63 -17.28 -0.82
C GLY A 27 -7.12 -17.21 -1.00
N VAL A 28 -6.69 -16.86 -2.20
CA VAL A 28 -5.27 -16.70 -2.53
C VAL A 28 -4.87 -15.22 -2.41
N VAL A 29 -3.73 -14.99 -1.78
CA VAL A 29 -3.08 -13.68 -1.70
C VAL A 29 -1.72 -13.80 -2.36
N VAL A 30 -1.48 -12.98 -3.37
CA VAL A 30 -0.20 -12.93 -4.10
C VAL A 30 0.39 -11.55 -3.89
N SER A 31 1.67 -11.49 -3.55
CA SER A 31 2.39 -10.23 -3.38
C SER A 31 3.54 -10.16 -4.37
N LEU A 32 3.62 -9.05 -5.09
CA LEU A 32 4.77 -8.74 -5.93
C LEU A 32 5.82 -8.08 -5.02
N ILE A 33 7.02 -8.66 -5.01
CA ILE A 33 8.12 -8.24 -4.14
C ILE A 33 9.35 -7.93 -4.97
N THR A 34 10.17 -7.03 -4.44
CA THR A 34 11.51 -6.71 -4.94
C THR A 34 12.55 -7.07 -3.88
N GLU A 35 13.84 -7.03 -4.23
CA GLU A 35 14.93 -7.28 -3.29
C GLU A 35 14.89 -6.37 -2.05
N GLN A 36 14.37 -5.16 -2.21
CA GLN A 36 14.24 -4.18 -1.11
C GLN A 36 13.15 -4.55 -0.10
N ASP A 37 12.28 -5.51 -0.44
CA ASP A 37 11.16 -5.92 0.40
C ASP A 37 11.50 -7.08 1.33
N VAL A 38 12.67 -7.71 1.20
CA VAL A 38 13.07 -8.87 2.01
C VAL A 38 12.92 -8.64 3.53
N PRO A 39 13.33 -7.49 4.11
CA PRO A 39 13.13 -7.24 5.54
C PRO A 39 11.65 -7.17 5.94
N ARG A 40 10.80 -6.63 5.05
CA ARG A 40 9.36 -6.54 5.27
C ARG A 40 8.70 -7.92 5.21
N VAL A 41 9.15 -8.77 4.29
CA VAL A 41 8.68 -10.16 4.18
C VAL A 41 8.92 -10.89 5.49
N HIS A 42 10.13 -10.83 6.04
CA HIS A 42 10.43 -11.48 7.33
C HIS A 42 9.57 -10.95 8.48
N GLY A 43 9.39 -9.63 8.59
CA GLY A 43 8.50 -9.07 9.61
C GLY A 43 7.04 -9.52 9.47
N ILE A 44 6.57 -9.76 8.23
CA ILE A 44 5.24 -10.32 7.97
C ILE A 44 5.19 -11.81 8.35
N GLU A 45 6.21 -12.59 8.02
CA GLU A 45 6.31 -14.01 8.37
C GLU A 45 6.32 -14.21 9.89
N ASP A 46 7.11 -13.42 10.61
CA ASP A 46 7.16 -13.42 12.07
C ASP A 46 5.78 -13.09 12.67
N ARG A 47 5.09 -12.11 12.09
CA ARG A 47 3.74 -11.72 12.53
C ARG A 47 2.69 -12.79 12.25
N LEU A 48 2.81 -13.51 11.13
CA LEU A 48 1.90 -14.58 10.75
C LEU A 48 2.24 -15.91 11.43
N GLY A 49 3.45 -16.06 11.96
CA GLY A 49 3.98 -17.32 12.50
C GLY A 49 4.18 -18.40 11.43
N GLN A 50 4.28 -18.03 10.15
CA GLN A 50 4.45 -18.97 9.04
C GLN A 50 5.28 -18.34 7.92
N GLN A 51 6.02 -19.17 7.20
CA GLN A 51 6.80 -18.76 6.04
C GLN A 51 5.91 -18.57 4.81
N LEU A 52 6.17 -17.53 4.02
CA LEU A 52 5.43 -17.29 2.78
C LEU A 52 5.99 -18.19 1.67
N GLU A 53 5.09 -18.78 0.88
CA GLU A 53 5.49 -19.63 -0.24
C GLU A 53 5.98 -18.79 -1.42
N LEU A 54 7.19 -19.08 -1.90
CA LEU A 54 7.70 -18.50 -3.13
C LEU A 54 7.02 -19.16 -4.32
N LEU A 55 6.21 -18.38 -5.04
CA LEU A 55 5.53 -18.85 -6.24
C LEU A 55 6.49 -18.77 -7.44
N ALA A 56 7.26 -19.85 -7.63
CA ALA A 56 8.28 -19.91 -8.67
C ALA A 56 7.66 -19.83 -10.08
N THR A 57 8.21 -18.94 -10.91
CA THR A 57 7.84 -18.79 -12.32
C THR A 57 9.00 -19.14 -13.22
N LYS A 58 8.71 -19.83 -14.34
CA LYS A 58 9.68 -20.12 -15.39
C LYS A 58 9.86 -18.88 -16.26
N GLU A 59 11.08 -18.37 -16.33
CA GLU A 59 11.41 -17.16 -17.10
C GLU A 59 10.92 -17.25 -18.55
N GLN A 60 11.12 -18.39 -19.21
CA GLN A 60 10.69 -18.63 -20.59
C GLN A 60 9.19 -18.41 -20.80
N ASP A 61 8.35 -18.73 -19.81
CA ASP A 61 6.90 -18.52 -19.89
C ASP A 61 6.52 -17.07 -19.66
N VAL A 62 7.27 -16.36 -18.81
CA VAL A 62 7.11 -14.92 -18.57
C VAL A 62 7.52 -14.11 -19.81
N LEU A 63 8.64 -14.48 -20.46
CA LEU A 63 9.15 -13.79 -21.67
C LEU A 63 8.12 -13.79 -22.81
N LYS A 64 7.34 -14.87 -22.97
CA LYS A 64 6.25 -14.96 -23.96
C LYS A 64 5.18 -13.88 -23.75
N LEU A 65 4.99 -13.42 -22.51
CA LEU A 65 3.99 -12.40 -22.16
C LEU A 65 4.48 -10.97 -22.38
N LEU A 66 5.81 -10.73 -22.44
CA LEU A 66 6.39 -9.39 -22.53
C LEU A 66 5.83 -8.57 -23.70
N SER A 67 5.68 -9.18 -24.87
CA SER A 67 5.14 -8.48 -26.05
C SER A 67 3.71 -7.97 -25.82
N LYS A 68 2.87 -8.76 -25.14
CA LYS A 68 1.49 -8.42 -24.83
C LYS A 68 1.43 -7.35 -23.74
N THR A 69 2.22 -7.51 -22.68
CA THR A 69 2.24 -6.57 -21.55
C THR A 69 2.79 -5.21 -21.96
N THR A 70 3.84 -5.16 -22.79
CA THR A 70 4.40 -3.89 -23.28
C THR A 70 3.41 -3.13 -24.16
N LYS A 71 2.71 -3.83 -25.06
CA LYS A 71 1.64 -3.21 -25.87
C LYS A 71 0.49 -2.69 -25.01
N ALA A 72 0.06 -3.47 -24.02
CA ALA A 72 -0.98 -3.05 -23.09
C ALA A 72 -0.55 -1.81 -22.29
N ARG A 73 0.71 -1.77 -21.84
CA ARG A 73 1.28 -0.62 -21.14
C ARG A 73 1.30 0.63 -22.01
N GLN A 74 1.83 0.53 -23.23
CA GLN A 74 1.87 1.63 -24.21
C GLN A 74 0.47 2.17 -24.50
N LYS A 75 -0.51 1.29 -24.71
CA LYS A 75 -1.90 1.70 -24.94
C LYS A 75 -2.49 2.43 -23.73
N ALA A 76 -2.25 1.92 -22.52
CA ALA A 76 -2.73 2.58 -21.30
C ALA A 76 -2.10 3.96 -21.12
N GLU A 77 -0.81 4.10 -21.41
CA GLU A 77 -0.06 5.37 -21.34
C GLU A 77 -0.61 6.39 -22.34
N LEU A 78 -0.82 5.99 -23.59
CA LEU A 78 -1.44 6.83 -24.62
C LEU A 78 -2.84 7.31 -24.21
N LEU A 79 -3.70 6.39 -23.74
CA LEU A 79 -5.04 6.74 -23.27
C LEU A 79 -4.99 7.73 -22.12
N LEU A 80 -4.13 7.51 -21.11
CA LEU A 80 -4.00 8.42 -19.96
C LEU A 80 -3.57 9.83 -20.38
N SER A 81 -2.70 9.95 -21.37
CA SER A 81 -2.29 11.22 -21.98
C SER A 81 -3.47 11.88 -22.70
N GLU A 82 -4.23 11.13 -23.52
CA GLU A 82 -5.42 11.65 -24.21
C GLU A 82 -6.50 12.19 -23.27
N VAL A 83 -6.72 11.55 -22.11
CA VAL A 83 -7.73 12.03 -21.13
C VAL A 83 -7.26 13.24 -20.31
N GLY A 84 -6.05 13.75 -20.54
CA GLY A 84 -5.45 14.83 -19.73
C GLY A 84 -5.30 14.43 -18.27
N PHE A 85 -5.09 13.14 -17.98
CA PHE A 85 -4.97 12.65 -16.61
C PHE A 85 -3.77 13.28 -15.90
N GLU A 86 -2.70 13.55 -16.64
CA GLU A 86 -1.47 14.15 -16.13
C GLU A 86 -1.72 15.56 -15.57
N ASP A 87 -2.51 16.38 -16.26
CA ASP A 87 -2.89 17.73 -15.82
C ASP A 87 -3.68 17.67 -14.50
N LYS A 88 -4.66 16.78 -14.41
CA LYS A 88 -5.44 16.57 -13.18
C LYS A 88 -4.59 16.05 -12.03
N VAL A 89 -3.62 15.18 -12.29
CA VAL A 89 -2.69 14.69 -11.27
C VAL A 89 -1.81 15.83 -10.75
N GLN A 90 -1.32 16.69 -11.65
CA GLN A 90 -0.51 17.85 -11.29
C GLN A 90 -1.32 18.85 -10.45
N GLU A 91 -2.52 19.23 -10.88
CA GLU A 91 -3.43 20.08 -10.11
C GLU A 91 -3.69 19.50 -8.70
N HIS A 92 -3.99 18.20 -8.61
CA HIS A 92 -4.26 17.56 -7.33
C HIS A 92 -3.01 17.48 -6.43
N ARG A 93 -1.82 17.34 -7.02
CA ARG A 93 -0.54 17.35 -6.31
C ARG A 93 -0.22 18.74 -5.78
N GLU A 94 -0.49 19.78 -6.56
CA GLU A 94 -0.32 21.19 -6.17
C GLU A 94 -1.32 21.59 -5.09
N ALA A 95 -2.60 21.25 -5.25
CA ALA A 95 -3.62 21.45 -4.21
C ALA A 95 -3.25 20.75 -2.90
N ARG A 96 -2.72 19.51 -2.95
CA ARG A 96 -2.20 18.82 -1.76
C ARG A 96 -0.99 19.51 -1.15
N LYS A 97 -0.06 20.03 -1.95
CA LYS A 97 1.11 20.79 -1.45
C LYS A 97 0.67 22.09 -0.79
N ALA A 98 -0.28 22.82 -1.38
CA ALA A 98 -0.84 24.05 -0.83
C ALA A 98 -1.65 23.81 0.47
N ALA A 99 -2.34 22.67 0.59
CA ALA A 99 -3.06 22.29 1.81
C ALA A 99 -2.16 21.71 2.92
N ARG A 100 -0.93 21.29 2.60
CA ARG A 100 0.02 20.65 3.52
C ARG A 100 0.32 21.48 4.80
N PRO A 101 0.51 22.81 4.76
CA PRO A 101 0.75 23.62 5.95
C PRO A 101 -0.44 23.65 6.90
N GLN A 102 -1.66 23.73 6.36
CA GLN A 102 -2.89 23.75 7.17
C GLN A 102 -3.18 22.39 7.82
N LEU A 103 -2.91 21.30 7.11
CA LEU A 103 -3.05 19.94 7.62
C LEU A 103 -2.04 19.64 8.75
N GLN A 104 -0.80 20.14 8.61
CA GLN A 104 0.22 20.04 9.66
C GLN A 104 -0.17 20.82 10.91
N LYS A 105 -0.68 22.05 10.76
CA LYS A 105 -1.22 22.84 11.88
C LYS A 105 -2.36 22.10 12.60
N LYS A 106 -3.34 21.56 11.86
CA LYS A 106 -4.43 20.76 12.45
C LYS A 106 -3.94 19.50 13.17
N ARG A 107 -2.94 18.79 12.62
CA ARG A 107 -2.32 17.61 13.28
C ARG A 107 -1.60 18.00 14.57
N VAL A 108 -0.85 19.10 14.59
CA VAL A 108 -0.16 19.59 15.80
C VAL A 108 -1.17 20.01 16.88
N VAL A 109 -2.23 20.72 16.50
CA VAL A 109 -3.30 21.12 17.43
C VAL A 109 -4.03 19.90 18.00
N LYS A 110 -4.37 18.91 17.16
CA LYS A 110 -5.01 17.67 17.62
C LYS A 110 -4.11 16.86 18.56
N LYS A 111 -2.80 16.80 18.28
CA LYS A 111 -1.81 16.11 19.13
C LYS A 111 -1.62 16.83 20.49
N LYS A 112 -1.66 18.17 20.50
CA LYS A 112 -1.64 18.97 21.74
C LYS A 112 -2.93 18.79 22.55
N ALA A 113 -4.08 18.73 21.90
CA ALA A 113 -5.37 18.48 22.57
C ALA A 113 -5.42 17.09 23.21
N SER A 114 -4.96 16.05 22.51
CA SER A 114 -4.91 14.68 23.04
C SER A 114 -3.89 14.50 24.17
N ALA A 115 -2.77 15.23 24.14
CA ALA A 115 -1.78 15.21 25.21
C ALA A 115 -2.30 15.93 26.48
N LYS A 116 -3.03 17.05 26.31
CA LYS A 116 -3.61 17.81 27.42
C LYS A 116 -4.77 17.07 28.10
N SER A 117 -5.54 16.29 27.35
CA SER A 117 -6.57 15.41 27.93
C SER A 117 -5.97 14.20 28.65
N ALA A 118 -4.78 13.73 28.24
CA ALA A 118 -4.08 12.63 28.90
C ALA A 118 -3.39 13.06 30.21
N SER A 119 -2.82 14.26 30.28
CA SER A 119 -2.21 14.79 31.52
C SER A 119 -3.25 15.16 32.58
N ALA A 120 -4.42 15.68 32.18
CA ALA A 120 -5.52 15.98 33.11
C ALA A 120 -6.15 14.71 33.73
N ALA A 121 -6.01 13.55 33.07
CA ALA A 121 -6.47 12.28 33.60
C ALA A 121 -5.49 11.65 34.62
N SER A 122 -4.20 12.03 34.61
CA SER A 122 -3.21 11.50 35.55
C SER A 122 -3.05 12.35 36.83
N GLU A 123 -3.63 13.55 36.89
CA GLU A 123 -3.60 14.44 38.08
C GLU A 123 -4.80 14.24 39.03
N LEU A 124 -5.70 13.28 38.72
CA LEU A 124 -6.92 12.97 39.49
C LEU A 124 -6.85 11.63 40.26
N GLN A 125 -5.66 11.05 40.41
CA GLN A 125 -5.37 9.94 41.34
C GLN A 125 -4.36 10.39 42.39
#